data_AF-A0A929PGI8-F1
#
_entry.id   AF-A0A929PGI8-F1
#
_cell.length_a   1.000
_cell.length_b   1.000
_cell.length_c   1.000
_cell.angle_alpha   90.00
_cell.angle_beta   90.00
_cell.angle_gamma   90.00
#
_symmetry.space_group_name_H-M   'P 1'
#
loop_
_entity.id
_entity.type
_entity.pdbx_description
1 polymer ?
#
loop_
_entity_poly.entity_id
_entity_poly.type
_entity_poly.pdbx_seq_one_letter_code
_entity_poly.pdbx_strand_id
1 'polypeptide(L)'
;MNVELITREDLERFKEELFGMLKELTNKPQFGEQKWLKSYQVKNLLKISNGTLQNLRVNGTLDYTKIGGIIYYKYEDIVKVLEGQKNKSPLTSHPLRK
;
A
#
# COMPACT_ATOMS: atom_id res chain seq x y z
N MET A 1 -19.22 -52.34 -5.44
CA MET A 1 -19.23 -50.88 -5.66
C MET A 1 -19.81 -50.26 -4.42
N ASN A 2 -19.02 -49.48 -3.68
CA ASN A 2 -19.51 -48.73 -2.54
C ASN A 2 -20.07 -47.41 -3.08
N VAL A 3 -21.37 -47.15 -2.87
CA VAL A 3 -22.01 -45.91 -3.29
C VAL A 3 -22.17 -45.07 -2.03
N GLU A 4 -21.34 -44.03 -1.90
CA GLU A 4 -21.52 -43.02 -0.86
C GLU A 4 -22.61 -42.04 -1.30
N LEU A 5 -23.67 -41.97 -0.51
CA LEU A 5 -24.77 -41.04 -0.72
C LEU A 5 -24.41 -39.70 -0.10
N ILE A 6 -24.23 -38.69 -0.94
CA ILE A 6 -24.00 -37.30 -0.52
C ILE A 6 -25.34 -36.63 -0.27
N THR A 7 -25.51 -36.02 0.90
CA THR A 7 -26.73 -35.27 1.25
C THR A 7 -26.60 -33.80 0.82
N ARG A 8 -27.73 -33.08 0.81
CA ARG A 8 -27.70 -31.63 0.50
C ARG A 8 -26.96 -30.85 1.60
N GLU A 9 -27.09 -31.33 2.82
CA GLU A 9 -26.45 -30.77 4.01
C GLU A 9 -24.91 -30.84 3.91
N ASP A 10 -24.37 -31.91 3.31
CA ASP A 10 -22.93 -32.06 3.09
C ASP A 10 -22.39 -31.02 2.10
N LEU A 11 -23.14 -30.74 1.03
CA LEU A 11 -22.78 -29.71 0.05
C LEU A 11 -22.80 -28.30 0.66
N GLU A 12 -23.78 -28.02 1.51
CA GLU A 12 -23.91 -26.70 2.12
C GLU A 12 -22.82 -26.46 3.17
N ARG A 13 -22.44 -27.50 3.92
CA ARG A 13 -21.29 -27.46 4.83
C ARG A 13 -19.97 -27.24 4.08
N PHE A 14 -19.77 -27.96 2.98
CA PHE A 14 -18.60 -27.78 2.12
C PHE A 14 -18.51 -26.35 1.55
N LYS A 15 -19.64 -25.80 1.12
CA LYS A 15 -19.73 -24.43 0.61
C LYS A 15 -19.32 -23.41 1.66
N GLU A 16 -19.80 -23.54 2.90
CA GLU A 16 -19.44 -22.66 4.00
C GLU A 16 -17.94 -22.73 4.34
N GLU A 17 -17.37 -23.94 4.41
CA GLU A 17 -15.94 -24.18 4.63
C GLU A 17 -15.09 -23.57 3.51
N LEU A 18 -15.46 -23.80 2.25
CA LEU A 18 -14.80 -23.23 1.07
C LEU A 18 -14.78 -21.70 1.12
N PHE A 19 -15.94 -21.08 1.42
CA PHE A 19 -16.02 -19.62 1.51
C PHE A 19 -15.23 -19.07 2.71
N GLY A 20 -15.17 -19.80 3.83
CA GLY A 20 -14.30 -19.48 4.96
C GLY A 20 -12.83 -19.43 4.56
N MET A 21 -12.34 -20.49 3.91
CA MET A 21 -10.96 -20.57 3.43
C MET A 21 -10.64 -19.48 2.40
N LEU A 22 -11.56 -19.21 1.47
CA LEU A 22 -11.38 -18.14 0.48
C LEU A 22 -11.29 -16.75 1.14
N LYS A 23 -12.09 -16.49 2.18
CA LYS A 23 -11.99 -15.23 2.95
C LYS A 23 -10.63 -15.09 3.62
N GLU A 24 -10.09 -16.15 4.20
CA GLU A 24 -8.75 -16.15 4.80
C GLU A 24 -7.65 -15.88 3.77
N LEU A 25 -7.75 -16.45 2.57
CA LEU A 25 -6.82 -16.17 1.46
C LEU A 25 -6.92 -14.73 0.96
N THR A 26 -8.09 -14.11 1.07
CA THR A 26 -8.34 -12.72 0.68
C THR A 26 -7.91 -11.73 1.78
N ASN A 27 -7.91 -12.17 3.04
CA ASN A 27 -7.34 -11.48 4.19
C ASN A 27 -5.80 -11.57 4.21
N LYS A 28 -5.14 -11.37 3.07
CA LYS A 28 -3.78 -10.83 3.11
C LYS A 28 -3.87 -9.52 3.88
N PRO A 29 -2.99 -9.26 4.86
CA PRO A 29 -3.04 -8.04 5.66
C PRO A 29 -3.17 -6.86 4.70
N GLN A 30 -4.33 -6.21 4.73
CA GLN A 30 -4.59 -5.03 3.92
C GLN A 30 -3.71 -3.93 4.45
N PHE A 31 -2.46 -3.85 3.98
CA PHE A 31 -1.59 -2.67 4.09
C PHE A 31 -1.62 -1.96 5.47
N GLY A 32 -1.77 -2.71 6.56
CA GLY A 32 -1.81 -2.19 7.93
C GLY A 32 -0.43 -2.02 8.54
N GLU A 33 0.61 -2.55 7.89
CA GLU A 33 1.99 -2.23 8.20
C GLU A 33 2.37 -0.99 7.38
N GLN A 34 2.83 0.07 8.06
CA GLN A 34 3.34 1.31 7.46
C GLN A 34 4.30 1.00 6.31
N LYS A 35 3.74 0.94 5.09
CA LYS A 35 4.50 0.51 3.93
C LYS A 35 5.31 1.68 3.43
N TRP A 36 6.61 1.59 3.62
CA TRP A 36 7.56 2.47 2.96
C TRP A 36 7.64 2.11 1.48
N LEU A 37 7.32 3.07 0.63
CA LEU A 37 7.33 2.93 -0.83
C LEU A 37 8.57 3.61 -1.40
N LYS A 38 9.22 3.00 -2.39
CA LYS A 38 10.27 3.63 -3.19
C LYS A 38 9.66 4.47 -4.30
N SER A 39 10.44 5.39 -4.88
CA SER A 39 9.99 6.28 -5.96
C SER A 39 9.29 5.57 -7.12
N TYR A 40 9.75 4.39 -7.56
CA TYR A 40 9.08 3.66 -8.65
C TYR A 40 7.69 3.17 -8.25
N GLN A 41 7.49 2.75 -6.99
CA GLN A 41 6.21 2.28 -6.49
C GLN A 41 5.22 3.44 -6.37
N VAL A 42 5.67 4.59 -5.88
CA VAL A 42 4.84 5.81 -5.78
C VAL A 42 4.42 6.31 -7.17
N LYS A 43 5.35 6.32 -8.15
CA LYS A 43 5.01 6.66 -9.54
C LYS A 43 3.95 5.72 -10.11
N ASN A 44 4.09 4.41 -9.88
CA ASN A 44 3.14 3.41 -10.37
C ASN A 44 1.78 3.49 -9.67
N LEU A 45 1.77 3.87 -8.39
CA LEU A 45 0.57 4.07 -7.56
C LEU A 45 -0.21 5.30 -8.02
N LEU A 46 0.45 6.46 -8.09
CA LEU A 46 -0.16 7.74 -8.42
C LEU A 46 -0.29 8.00 -9.93
N LYS A 47 0.29 7.14 -10.77
CA LYS A 47 0.36 7.29 -12.24
C LYS A 47 1.00 8.61 -12.67
N ILE A 48 2.07 9.02 -11.99
CA ILE A 48 2.77 10.29 -12.26
C ILE A 48 4.17 10.10 -12.83
N SER A 49 4.65 11.14 -13.52
CA SER A 49 6.00 11.19 -14.06
C SER A 49 7.06 11.38 -12.95
N ASN A 50 8.33 11.15 -13.30
CA ASN A 50 9.44 11.41 -12.40
C ASN A 50 9.57 12.89 -12.03
N GLY A 51 9.34 13.79 -12.99
CA GLY A 51 9.38 15.24 -12.76
C GLY A 51 8.26 15.68 -11.82
N THR A 52 7.07 15.11 -11.96
CA THR A 52 5.94 15.39 -11.06
C THR A 52 6.26 14.94 -9.62
N LEU A 53 6.76 13.71 -9.43
CA LEU A 53 7.14 13.23 -8.10
C LEU A 53 8.30 14.03 -7.49
N GLN A 54 9.22 14.51 -8.32
CA GLN A 54 10.27 15.44 -7.88
C GLN A 54 9.68 16.77 -7.43
N ASN A 55 8.76 17.37 -8.20
CA ASN A 55 8.11 18.61 -7.84
C ASN A 55 7.36 18.48 -6.52
N LEU A 56 6.61 17.40 -6.31
CA LEU A 56 5.90 17.11 -5.05
C LEU A 56 6.83 17.02 -3.84
N ARG A 57 8.07 16.54 -4.03
CA ARG A 57 9.08 16.54 -2.95
C ARG A 57 9.70 17.91 -2.73
N VAL A 58 10.11 18.57 -3.81
CA VAL A 58 10.84 19.85 -3.76
C VAL A 58 9.95 20.96 -3.20
N ASN A 59 8.66 20.95 -3.53
CA ASN A 59 7.70 21.92 -3.02
C ASN A 59 7.12 21.54 -1.65
N GLY A 60 7.55 20.42 -1.06
CA GLY A 60 7.10 19.95 0.25
C GLY A 60 5.66 19.42 0.30
N THR A 61 5.02 19.16 -0.85
CA THR A 61 3.68 18.57 -0.87
C THR A 61 3.70 17.14 -0.37
N LEU A 62 4.74 16.37 -0.68
CA LEU A 62 4.88 14.97 -0.30
C LEU A 62 6.19 14.75 0.47
N ASP A 63 6.05 14.30 1.71
CA ASP A 63 7.18 13.97 2.57
C ASP A 63 7.96 12.76 2.08
N TYR A 64 9.27 12.77 2.33
CA TYR A 64 10.15 11.68 1.96
C TYR A 64 11.27 11.49 2.97
N THR A 65 11.84 10.29 3.00
CA THR A 65 13.04 9.97 3.78
C THR A 65 14.10 9.40 2.86
N LYS A 66 15.34 9.87 2.98
CA LYS A 66 16.47 9.41 2.17
C LYS A 66 17.41 8.56 3.02
N ILE A 67 17.63 7.31 2.64
CA ILE A 67 18.54 6.38 3.32
C ILE A 67 19.45 5.75 2.27
N GLY A 68 20.77 5.93 2.41
CA GLY A 68 21.74 5.33 1.49
C GLY A 68 21.55 5.74 0.02
N GLY A 69 21.09 6.97 -0.24
CA GLY A 69 20.80 7.44 -1.61
C GLY A 69 19.40 7.08 -2.14
N ILE A 70 18.70 6.14 -1.50
CA ILE A 70 17.36 5.71 -1.89
C ILE A 70 16.32 6.58 -1.17
N ILE A 71 15.28 6.97 -1.90
CA ILE A 71 14.17 7.78 -1.38
C ILE A 71 12.97 6.88 -1.10
N TYR A 72 12.42 7.04 0.09
CA TYR A 72 11.26 6.34 0.62
C TYR A 72 10.14 7.32 0.98
N TYR A 73 8.91 6.85 0.87
CA TYR A 73 7.69 7.58 1.18
C TYR A 73 6.81 6.71 2.06
N LYS A 74 6.20 7.28 3.10
CA LYS A 74 5.18 6.56 3.86
C LYS A 74 3.89 6.52 3.06
N TYR A 75 3.24 5.36 3.02
CA TYR A 75 1.94 5.24 2.38
C TYR A 75 0.92 6.21 2.98
N GLU A 76 0.89 6.36 4.31
CA GLU A 76 -0.02 7.27 5.02
C GLU A 76 0.11 8.72 4.55
N ASP A 77 1.33 9.21 4.32
CA ASP A 77 1.56 10.57 3.85
C ASP A 77 1.12 10.77 2.40
N ILE A 78 1.22 9.73 1.57
CA ILE A 78 0.66 9.75 0.21
C ILE A 78 -0.87 9.85 0.27
N VAL A 79 -1.52 9.08 1.15
CA VAL A 79 -2.99 9.11 1.33
C VAL A 79 -3.45 10.48 1.83
N LYS A 80 -2.78 11.06 2.85
CA LYS A 80 -3.10 12.41 3.35
C LYS A 80 -3.09 13.45 2.24
N VAL A 81 -2.06 13.41 1.38
CA VAL A 81 -1.95 14.32 0.25
C VAL A 81 -3.09 14.13 -0.75
N LEU A 82 -3.51 12.89 -1.01
CA LEU A 82 -4.66 12.57 -1.87
C LEU A 82 -5.99 13.03 -1.28
N GLU A 83 -6.14 12.98 0.04
CA GLU A 83 -7.30 13.47 0.78
C GLU A 83 -7.30 15.00 0.94
N GLY A 84 -6.32 15.70 0.36
CA GLY A 84 -6.20 17.15 0.42
C GLY A 84 -5.64 17.69 1.74
N GLN A 85 -5.22 16.81 2.65
CA GLN A 85 -4.47 17.19 3.84
C GLN A 85 -3.03 17.49 3.44
N LYS A 86 -2.72 18.78 3.26
CA LYS A 86 -1.34 19.22 3.02
C LYS A 86 -0.53 19.00 4.29
N ASN A 87 0.47 18.10 4.23
CA ASN A 87 1.46 17.98 5.28
C ASN A 87 2.25 19.29 5.34
N LYS A 88 2.08 20.06 6.43
CA LYS A 88 2.98 21.17 6.77
C LYS A 88 4.18 20.59 7.52
N SER A 89 5.11 19.98 6.80
CA SER A 89 6.33 19.51 7.43
C SER A 89 7.27 20.68 7.72
N PRO A 90 7.82 20.80 8.94
CA PRO A 90 8.84 21.78 9.23
C PRO A 90 10.11 21.38 8.47
N LEU A 91 10.62 22.34 7.69
CA LEU A 91 11.91 22.33 6.98
C LEU A 91 12.93 21.34 7.59
N THR A 92 13.11 20.18 6.96
CA THR A 92 14.35 19.42 7.15
C THR A 92 15.36 19.93 6.15
N SER A 93 16.14 20.91 6.59
CA SER A 93 17.41 21.27 5.98
C SER A 93 18.35 20.05 6.07
N HIS A 94 18.26 19.14 5.11
CA HIS A 94 19.33 18.17 4.88
C HIS A 94 20.39 18.88 4.02
N PRO A 95 21.61 19.08 4.51
CA PRO A 95 22.59 19.90 3.83
C PRO A 95 22.90 19.30 2.46
N LEU A 96 22.84 20.16 1.44
CA LEU A 96 23.40 19.87 0.12
C LEU A 96 24.84 19.42 0.34
N ARG A 97 25.12 18.16 0.01
CA ARG A 97 26.49 17.66 -0.05
C ARG A 97 27.18 18.47 -1.16
N LYS A 98 28.11 19.34 -0.75
CA LYS A 98 29.00 20.09 -1.64
C LYS A 98 29.76 19.15 -2.58
#